data_AF-F8KP52-F1
#
_entry.id   AF-F8KP52-F1
#
_cell.length_a   1.000
_cell.length_b   1.000
_cell.length_c   1.000
_cell.angle_alpha   90.00
_cell.angle_beta   90.00
_cell.angle_gamma   90.00
#
_symmetry.space_group_name_H-M   'P 1'
#
loop_
_entity.id
_entity.type
_entity.pdbx_description
1 polymer ?
#
loop_
_entity_poly.entity_id
_entity_poly.type
_entity_poly.pdbx_seq_one_letter_code
_entity_poly.pdbx_strand_id
1 'polypeptide(L)' 'MSFLGHRLSTDGKLALETHVLDAQIPTTPHHLRVIFVKKIRNNTFFKDLESLKHQISLDMLKAKSILKSQ' A
#
# COMPACT_ATOMS: atom_id res chain seq x y z
N MET A 1 -2.34 2.79 3.70
CA MET A 1 -2.56 2.14 2.39
C MET A 1 -1.97 0.74 2.47
N SER A 2 -2.73 -0.27 2.05
CA SER A 2 -2.28 -1.68 2.13
C SER A 2 -2.21 -2.31 0.75
N PHE A 3 -1.14 -3.05 0.51
CA PHE A 3 -0.95 -3.93 -0.64
C PHE A 3 -1.20 -5.38 -0.20
N LEU A 4 -1.99 -6.11 -0.98
CA LEU A 4 -2.20 -7.55 -0.82
C LEU A 4 -2.08 -8.21 -2.18
N GLY A 5 -1.05 -9.05 -2.36
CA GLY A 5 -0.83 -9.76 -3.62
C GLY A 5 0.59 -10.27 -3.78
N HIS A 6 0.87 -10.86 -4.95
CA HIS A 6 2.22 -11.28 -5.32
C HIS A 6 3.04 -10.07 -5.79
N ARG A 7 4.27 -9.91 -5.29
CA ARG A 7 5.14 -8.78 -5.65
C ARG A 7 5.76 -8.96 -7.04
N LEU A 8 4.96 -8.74 -8.08
CA LEU A 8 5.33 -8.99 -9.48
C LEU A 8 6.60 -8.24 -9.91
N SER A 9 6.82 -7.03 -9.37
CA SER A 9 7.99 -6.19 -9.72
C SER A 9 9.24 -6.48 -8.88
N THR A 10 9.20 -7.42 -7.93
CA THR A 10 10.35 -7.77 -7.08
C THR A 10 10.59 -9.29 -7.04
N ASP A 11 10.16 -9.98 -5.99
CA ASP A 11 10.48 -11.39 -5.74
C ASP A 11 9.33 -12.36 -6.03
N GLY A 12 8.19 -11.86 -6.49
CA GLY A 12 7.02 -12.66 -6.85
C GLY A 12 6.29 -13.28 -5.65
N LYS A 13 6.71 -13.06 -4.41
CA LYS A 13 6.08 -13.67 -3.23
C LYS A 13 4.76 -12.99 -2.87
N LEU A 14 3.83 -13.76 -2.32
CA LEU A 14 2.59 -13.24 -1.73
C LEU A 14 2.94 -12.44 -0.47
N ALA A 15 2.43 -11.20 -0.38
CA ALA A 15 2.65 -10.33 0.76
C ALA A 15 1.40 -9.52 1.11
N LEU A 16 1.25 -9.23 2.41
CA LEU A 16 0.41 -8.16 2.93
C LEU A 16 1.34 -7.09 3.50
N GLU A 17 1.39 -5.93 2.84
CA GLU A 17 2.24 -4.81 3.23
C GLU A 17 1.36 -3.60 3.51
N THR A 18 1.62 -2.88 4.59
CA THR A 18 0.84 -1.70 4.95
C THR A 18 1.75 -0.52 5.22
N HIS A 19 1.53 0.55 4.48
CA HIS A 19 2.11 1.85 4.74
C HIS A 19 1.11 2.70 5.54
N VAL A 20 1.48 3.09 6.76
CA VAL A 20 0.66 3.97 7.60
C VAL A 20 0.88 5.41 7.15
N LEU A 21 -0.21 6.07 6.77
CA LEU A 21 -0.15 7.42 6.17
C LEU A 21 0.20 8.44 7.24
N ASP A 22 1.11 9.36 6.90
CA ASP A 22 1.49 10.52 7.72
C ASP A 22 1.95 10.15 9.14
N ALA A 23 2.44 8.92 9.33
CA ALA A 23 2.89 8.42 10.62
C ALA A 23 4.24 7.70 10.49
N GLN A 24 5.05 7.81 11.53
CA GLN A 24 6.23 6.97 11.72
C GLN A 24 5.97 6.00 12.85
N ILE A 25 6.39 4.74 12.67
CA ILE A 25 6.26 3.69 13.66
C ILE A 25 7.68 3.35 14.12
N PRO A 26 8.17 3.98 15.21
CA PRO A 26 9.56 3.82 15.65
C PRO A 26 9.84 2.42 16.21
N THR A 27 8.81 1.76 16.75
CA THR A 27 8.89 0.40 17.27
C THR A 27 7.78 -0.45 16.68
N THR A 28 8.12 -1.66 16.25
CA THR A 28 7.13 -2.58 15.69
C THR A 28 6.17 -3.03 16.79
N PRO A 29 4.84 -2.84 16.63
CA PRO A 29 3.87 -3.28 17.63
C PRO A 29 3.79 -4.81 17.64
N HIS A 30 3.58 -5.39 18.84
CA HIS A 30 3.36 -6.83 18.99
C HIS A 30 2.08 -7.32 18.28
N HIS A 31 1.06 -6.47 18.21
CA HIS A 31 -0.20 -6.75 17.57
C HIS A 31 -0.57 -5.65 16.59
N LEU A 32 -0.98 -6.05 15.39
CA LEU A 32 -1.48 -5.15 14.36
C LEU A 32 -2.82 -5.70 13.86
N ARG A 33 -3.77 -4.80 13.63
CA ARG A 33 -5.05 -5.11 12.98
C ARG A 33 -5.17 -4.25 11.73
N VAL A 34 -5.49 -4.89 10.60
CA VAL A 34 -5.73 -4.24 9.32
C VAL A 34 -7.17 -4.48 8.92
N ILE A 35 -7.87 -3.42 8.50
CA ILE A 35 -9.26 -3.48 8.00
C ILE A 35 -9.27 -2.93 6.58
N PHE A 36 -9.82 -3.71 5.64
CA PHE A 36 -9.95 -3.26 4.26
C PHE A 36 -11.25 -2.47 4.07
N VAL A 37 -11.11 -1.18 3.78
CA VAL A 37 -12.25 -0.27 3.56
C VAL A 37 -12.70 -0.29 2.11
N LYS A 38 -11.76 -0.08 1.17
CA LYS A 38 -12.07 0.01 -0.26
C LYS A 38 -10.86 -0.38 -1.10
N LYS A 39 -11.12 -1.12 -2.19
CA LYS A 39 -10.10 -1.45 -3.18
C LYS A 39 -9.76 -0.22 -4.03
N ILE A 40 -8.46 0.07 -4.17
CA ILE A 40 -7.95 1.24 -4.94
C ILE A 40 -7.68 0.85 -6.41
N ARG A 41 -6.98 -0.27 -6.65
CA ARG A 41 -6.64 -0.77 -8.00
C ARG A 41 -6.28 -2.26 -7.99
N ASN A 42 -6.08 -2.83 -9.18
CA ASN A 42 -5.47 -4.15 -9.34
C ASN A 42 -3.94 -4.09 -9.19
N ASN A 43 -3.34 -5.25 -8.93
CA ASN A 43 -1.89 -5.42 -8.93
C ASN A 43 -1.33 -5.30 -10.35
N THR A 44 -0.17 -4.66 -10.49
CA THR A 44 0.43 -4.30 -11.78
C THR A 44 1.95 -4.44 -11.68
N PHE A 45 2.58 -4.98 -12.72
CA PHE A 45 4.03 -4.99 -12.85
C PHE A 45 4.55 -3.60 -13.26
N PHE A 46 5.66 -3.18 -12.67
CA PHE A 46 6.34 -1.92 -12.98
C PHE A 46 7.75 -2.23 -13.46
N LYS A 47 8.15 -1.58 -14.56
CA LYS A 47 9.45 -1.83 -15.20
C LYS A 47 10.63 -1.23 -14.45
N ASP A 48 10.37 -0.19 -13.64
CA ASP A 48 11.39 0.59 -12.95
C ASP A 48 10.87 1.06 -11.59
N LEU A 49 11.82 1.43 -10.72
CA LEU A 49 11.53 1.83 -9.35
C LEU A 49 10.79 3.18 -9.28
N GLU A 50 11.05 4.09 -10.23
CA GLU A 50 10.45 5.42 -10.21
C GLU A 50 8.97 5.37 -10.57
N SER A 51 8.57 4.57 -11.57
CA SER A 51 7.16 4.35 -11.91
C SER A 51 6.41 3.65 -10.77
N LEU A 52 7.04 2.70 -10.06
CA LEU A 52 6.47 2.09 -8.86
C LEU A 52 6.23 3.11 -7.75
N LYS A 53 7.24 3.93 -7.41
CA LYS A 53 7.12 4.99 -6.38
C LYS A 53 6.06 6.02 -6.74
N HIS A 54 6.00 6.40 -8.02
CA HIS A 54 5.00 7.33 -8.52
C HIS A 54 3.59 6.78 -8.31
N GLN A 55 3.34 5.52 -8.69
CA GLN A 55 2.03 4.89 -8.47
C GLN A 55 1.69 4.78 -6.97
N ILE A 56 2.64 4.40 -6.11
CA ILE A 56 2.43 4.34 -4.66
C ILE A 56 1.98 5.72 -4.14
N SER A 57 2.57 6.80 -4.63
CA SER A 57 2.20 8.17 -4.27
C SER A 57 0.75 8.50 -4.66
N LEU A 58 0.34 8.12 -5.87
CA LEU A 58 -1.05 8.27 -6.33
C LEU A 58 -2.03 7.43 -5.48
N ASP A 59 -1.65 6.20 -5.15
CA ASP A 59 -2.46 5.30 -4.33
C ASP A 59 -2.66 5.88 -2.92
N MET A 60 -1.64 6.50 -2.33
CA MET A 60 -1.75 7.20 -1.04
C MET A 60 -2.71 8.39 -1.12
N LEU A 61 -2.63 9.22 -2.16
CA LEU A 61 -3.56 10.34 -2.35
C LEU A 61 -5.01 9.85 -2.49
N LYS A 62 -5.22 8.77 -3.26
CA LYS A 62 -6.55 8.17 -3.41
C LYS A 62 -7.06 7.58 -2.09
N ALA A 63 -6.20 6.91 -1.32
CA ALA A 63 -6.55 6.40 0.00
C ALA A 63 -6.99 7.51 0.95
N LYS A 64 -6.26 8.64 1.00
CA LYS A 64 -6.63 9.82 1.79
C LYS A 64 -8.00 10.37 1.36
N SER A 65 -8.24 10.49 0.04
CA SER A 65 -9.53 10.95 -0.48
C SER A 65 -10.69 10.02 -0.09
N ILE A 66 -10.51 8.70 -0.18
CA ILE A 66 -11.54 7.73 0.21
C ILE A 66 -11.88 7.88 1.69
N LEU A 67 -10.88 7.98 2.56
CA LEU A 67 -11.09 8.09 4.02
C LEU A 67 -11.75 9.41 4.43
N LYS A 68 -11.52 10.52 3.70
CA LYS A 68 -12.20 11.80 3.95
C LYS A 68 -13.68 11.80 3.52
N SER A 69 -14.05 10.92 2.61
CA SER A 69 -15.42 10.78 2.09
C SER A 69 -16.27 9.75 2.85
N GLN A 70 -15.76 9.23 3.97
CA GLN A 70 -16.49 8.41 4.92
C GLN A 70 -16.98 9.31 6.06
#